data_AF-A0A559V7P7-F1
#
_entry.id   AF-A0A559V7P7-F1
#
_cell.length_a   1.000
_cell.length_b   1.000
_cell.length_c   1.000
_cell.angle_alpha   90.00
_cell.angle_beta   90.00
_cell.angle_gamma   90.00
#
_symmetry.space_group_name_H-M   'P 1'
#
loop_
_entity.id
_entity.type
_entity.pdbx_description
1 polymer ?
#
loop_
_entity_poly.entity_id
_entity_poly.type
_entity_poly.pdbx_seq_one_letter_code
_entity_poly.pdbx_strand_id
1 'polypeptide(L)' 'MFETIDAQVRPSWTLVLQDGHMTPAPALWQRPGLWNDYFDDVPQALADFRAAKHELLNSA' A
#
# COMPACT_ATOMS: atom_id res chain seq x y z
N MET A 1 -18.98 -0.46 -0.58
CA MET A 1 -18.72 0.20 -1.88
C MET A 1 -17.36 0.87 -1.77
N PHE A 2 -16.44 0.65 -2.69
CA PHE A 2 -15.12 1.29 -2.68
C PHE A 2 -15.18 2.59 -3.49
N GLU A 3 -14.41 3.59 -3.09
CA GLU A 3 -14.28 4.88 -3.78
C GLU A 3 -12.85 5.03 -4.28
N THR A 4 -12.71 5.47 -5.54
CA THR A 4 -11.40 5.78 -6.14
C THR A 4 -10.96 7.16 -5.69
N ILE A 5 -9.91 7.22 -4.87
CA ILE A 5 -9.36 8.48 -4.35
C ILE A 5 -8.33 9.14 -5.28
N ASP A 6 -7.73 8.36 -6.19
CA ASP A 6 -6.77 8.82 -7.19
C ASP A 6 -6.86 7.91 -8.42
N ALA A 7 -6.99 8.50 -9.61
CA ALA A 7 -7.09 7.77 -10.87
C ALA A 7 -5.72 7.56 -11.54
N GLN A 8 -4.66 8.15 -10.99
CA GLN A 8 -3.31 8.05 -11.51
C GLN A 8 -2.45 7.12 -10.66
N VAL A 9 -1.63 6.30 -11.32
CA VAL A 9 -0.58 5.54 -10.64
C VAL A 9 0.58 6.50 -10.37
N ARG A 10 0.82 6.81 -9.10
CA ARG A 10 1.89 7.73 -8.71
C ARG A 10 3.26 7.07 -8.82
N PRO A 11 4.35 7.82 -9.06
CA PRO A 11 5.71 7.28 -9.15
C PRO A 11 6.18 6.51 -7.91
N SER A 12 5.58 6.76 -6.74
CA SER A 12 5.85 6.04 -5.49
C SER A 12 5.26 4.62 -5.44
N TRP A 13 4.43 4.24 -6.41
CA TRP A 13 3.91 2.89 -6.54
C TRP A 13 5.00 1.95 -7.06
N THR A 14 5.15 0.82 -6.38
CA THR A 14 6.02 -0.27 -6.81
C THR A 14 5.18 -1.36 -7.47
N LEU A 15 5.78 -2.12 -8.38
CA LEU A 15 5.21 -3.34 -8.95
C LEU A 15 6.03 -4.52 -8.46
N VAL A 16 5.43 -5.46 -7.72
CA VAL A 16 6.06 -6.75 -7.42
C VAL A 16 5.42 -7.83 -8.27
N LEU A 17 6.26 -8.65 -8.90
CA LEU A 17 5.89 -9.87 -9.58
C LEU A 17 6.06 -11.04 -8.60
N GLN A 18 4.96 -11.67 -8.22
CA GLN A 18 4.94 -12.85 -7.36
C GLN A 18 3.98 -13.88 -7.95
N ASP A 19 4.43 -15.13 -8.09
CA ASP A 19 3.62 -16.25 -8.61
C ASP A 19 2.95 -15.96 -9.98
N GLY A 20 3.61 -15.17 -10.83
CA GLY A 20 3.07 -14.77 -12.13
C GLY A 20 2.05 -13.62 -12.07
N HIS A 21 1.76 -13.09 -10.89
CA HIS A 21 0.87 -11.96 -10.66
C HIS A 21 1.66 -10.69 -10.36
N MET A 22 1.25 -9.58 -10.95
CA MET A 22 1.80 -8.26 -10.66
C MET A 22 0.83 -7.46 -9.80
N THR A 23 1.29 -6.99 -8.65
CA THR A 23 0.48 -6.14 -7.76
C THR A 23 1.08 -4.74 -7.68
N PRO A 24 0.38 -3.71 -8.19
CA PRO A 24 0.78 -2.32 -8.01
C PRO A 24 0.34 -1.84 -6.62
N ALA A 25 1.29 -1.39 -5.80
CA ALA A 25 1.02 -0.79 -4.49
C ALA A 25 2.23 0.03 -4.00
N PRO A 26 2.06 0.98 -3.06
CA PRO A 26 3.18 1.58 -2.33
C PRO A 26 4.12 0.51 -1.76
N ALA A 27 5.42 0.77 -1.78
CA ALA A 27 6.44 -0.21 -1.39
C ALA A 27 6.20 -0.79 0.02
N LEU A 28 5.80 0.05 0.98
CA LEU A 28 5.49 -0.37 2.34
C LEU A 28 4.34 -1.39 2.38
N TRP A 29 3.38 -1.29 1.47
CA TRP A 29 2.24 -2.21 1.38
C TRP A 29 2.58 -3.59 0.83
N GLN A 30 3.77 -3.73 0.27
CA GLN A 30 4.25 -4.97 -0.33
C GLN A 30 5.10 -5.80 0.62
N ARG A 31 5.30 -5.33 1.85
CA ARG A 31 5.96 -6.12 2.91
C ARG A 31 5.20 -7.43 3.12
N PRO A 32 5.85 -8.60 3.01
CA PRO A 32 5.21 -9.88 3.29
C PRO A 32 4.55 -9.89 4.68
N GLY A 33 3.31 -10.35 4.74
CA GLY A 33 2.54 -10.43 5.99
C GLY A 33 1.88 -9.12 6.44
N LEU A 34 2.14 -7.97 5.79
CA LEU A 34 1.59 -6.69 6.23
C LEU A 34 0.07 -6.72 6.40
N TRP A 35 -0.66 -7.29 5.44
CA TRP A 35 -2.13 -7.28 5.50
C TRP A 35 -2.67 -8.09 6.66
N ASN A 36 -2.03 -9.21 7.00
CA ASN A 36 -2.38 -9.98 8.20
C ASN A 36 -2.09 -9.15 9.45
N ASP A 37 -0.88 -8.60 9.57
CA ASP A 37 -0.48 -7.72 10.67
C ASP A 37 -1.44 -6.52 10.81
N TYR A 38 -1.91 -5.96 9.69
CA TYR A 38 -2.84 -4.83 9.66
C TYR A 38 -4.22 -5.22 10.20
N PHE A 39 -4.76 -6.37 9.76
CA PHE A 39 -6.05 -6.86 10.25
C PHE A 39 -5.97 -7.37 11.70
N ASP A 40 -4.78 -7.72 12.19
CA ASP A 40 -4.49 -8.09 13.57
C ASP A 40 -4.14 -6.87 14.46
N ASP A 41 -4.35 -5.63 13.99
CA ASP A 41 -4.08 -4.38 14.70
C ASP A 41 -2.61 -4.23 15.18
N VAL A 42 -1.65 -4.87 14.50
CA VAL A 42 -0.23 -4.74 14.84
C VAL A 42 0.21 -3.29 14.64
N PRO A 43 0.77 -2.62 15.67
CA PRO A 43 1.06 -1.18 15.63
C PRO A 43 1.92 -0.75 14.44
N GLN A 44 2.93 -1.55 14.07
CA GLN A 44 3.80 -1.24 12.96
C GLN A 44 3.07 -1.28 11.61
N ALA A 45 2.17 -2.25 11.39
CA ALA A 45 1.43 -2.35 10.14
C ALA A 45 0.44 -1.20 9.97
N LEU A 46 -0.19 -0.75 11.06
CA LEU A 46 -1.02 0.45 11.05
C LEU A 46 -0.20 1.71 10.74
N ALA A 47 1.01 1.82 11.27
CA ALA A 47 1.92 2.93 11.00
C ALA A 47 2.37 2.94 9.52
N ASP A 48 2.78 1.79 8.99
CA ASP A 48 3.18 1.60 7.59
C ASP A 48 2.03 1.97 6.64
N PHE A 49 0.80 1.54 6.96
CA PHE A 49 -0.39 1.90 6.20
C PHE A 49 -0.62 3.42 6.17
N ARG A 50 -0.60 4.05 7.33
CA ARG A 50 -0.85 5.50 7.46
C ARG A 50 0.22 6.33 6.75
N ALA A 51 1.49 5.93 6.85
CA ALA A 51 2.61 6.63 6.21
C ALA A 51 2.46 6.62 4.68
N ALA A 52 2.26 5.45 4.08
CA ALA A 52 2.07 5.34 2.64
C ALA A 52 0.77 6.04 2.17
N LYS A 53 -0.33 5.94 2.93
CA LYS A 53 -1.56 6.66 2.62
C LYS A 53 -1.37 8.18 2.63
N HIS A 54 -0.62 8.70 3.60
CA HIS A 54 -0.30 10.12 3.68
C HIS A 54 0.52 10.58 2.47
N GLU A 55 1.52 9.80 2.06
CA GLU A 55 2.31 10.09 0.86
C GLU A 55 1.43 10.08 -0.40
N LEU A 56 0.55 9.09 -0.56
CA LEU A 56 -0.36 9.01 -1.72
C LEU A 56 -1.29 10.22 -1.84
N LEU A 57 -1.76 10.76 -0.71
CA LEU A 57 -2.67 11.90 -0.69
C LEU A 57 -1.97 13.24 -0.86
N ASN A 58 -0.66 13.31 -0.57
CA ASN A 58 0.08 14.58 -0.48
C ASN A 58 1.26 14.70 -1.45
N SER A 59 1.67 13.63 -2.12
CA SER A 59 2.52 13.75 -3.29
C SER A 59 1.68 14.42 -4.39
N ALA A 60 2.14 15.55 -4.92
CA ALA A 60 1.46 16.32 -5.96
C ALA A 60 2.00 15.92 -7.33
#